data_AF-A0A1G6BHP4-F1
#
_entry.id   AF-A0A1G6BHP4-F1
#
_cell.length_a   1.000
_cell.length_b   1.000
_cell.length_c   1.000
_cell.angle_alpha   90.00
_cell.angle_beta   90.00
_cell.angle_gamma   90.00
#
_symmetry.space_group_name_H-M   'P 1'
#
loop_
_entity.id
_entity.type
_entity.pdbx_description
1 polymer ?
#
loop_
_entity_poly.entity_id
_entity_poly.type
_entity_poly.pdbx_seq_one_letter_code
_entity_poly.pdbx_strand_id
1 'polypeptide(L)'
;MKLNKHIMAMNLAAVIAFGAVAGIIAPSVAGEDNIVAYAAVTDGQASVQDEVTGGQVSFNEKDNPDLKGCDFESNGDGATVTLTAVDKKAKKIKFKAGTLKVGDKEYKITSIKKGTFKGSKATSIDVSALELEKLTANMFQGAKNAKTIKVNGAKLTKKSIDKNFVKGLKKLTKIQVVAKAKQFNKIKKALNTAAKKTGNKKTQVKRVKK
;
A
#
# COMPACT_ATOMS: atom_id res chain seq x y z
N MET A 1 39.89 38.30 -9.11
CA MET A 1 39.74 36.93 -9.66
C MET A 1 38.30 36.72 -10.08
N LYS A 2 38.05 36.50 -11.36
CA LYS A 2 36.72 36.24 -11.92
C LYS A 2 36.43 34.74 -11.83
N LEU A 3 35.37 34.33 -11.16
CA LEU A 3 34.84 32.96 -11.26
C LEU A 3 33.59 33.01 -12.14
N ASN A 4 33.74 32.52 -13.36
CA ASN A 4 32.67 32.42 -14.35
C ASN A 4 31.87 31.12 -14.14
N LYS A 5 30.54 31.29 -14.10
CA LYS A 5 29.46 30.45 -14.65
C LYS A 5 29.76 28.95 -14.86
N HIS A 6 28.89 28.09 -14.33
CA HIS A 6 27.84 27.43 -15.13
C HIS A 6 26.87 26.67 -14.20
N ILE A 7 25.65 27.21 -14.11
CA ILE A 7 24.42 26.41 -14.09
C ILE A 7 24.41 25.60 -15.40
N MET A 8 23.66 24.48 -15.42
CA MET A 8 23.31 23.56 -16.54
C MET A 8 23.92 22.16 -16.27
N ALA A 9 23.23 21.02 -16.36
CA ALA A 9 21.95 20.71 -16.97
C ALA A 9 21.31 19.51 -16.28
N MET A 10 19.99 19.60 -16.15
CA MET A 10 19.08 18.47 -15.94
C MET A 10 19.09 17.64 -17.24
N ASN A 11 19.57 16.40 -17.20
CA ASN A 11 19.35 15.46 -18.30
C ASN A 11 18.44 14.33 -17.84
N LEU A 12 17.17 14.54 -18.15
CA LEU A 12 16.10 13.55 -18.20
C LEU A 12 16.29 12.72 -19.48
N ALA A 13 16.78 11.48 -19.38
CA ALA A 13 16.55 10.44 -20.40
C ALA A 13 17.05 9.08 -19.91
N ALA A 14 16.14 8.15 -19.61
CA ALA A 14 16.30 6.73 -19.91
C ALA A 14 14.96 6.02 -19.72
N VAL A 15 14.19 5.94 -20.82
CA VAL A 15 13.04 5.03 -20.94
C VAL A 15 13.57 3.71 -21.52
N ILE A 16 13.56 2.68 -20.67
CA ILE A 16 13.19 1.27 -20.88
C ILE A 16 13.88 0.51 -22.03
N ALA A 17 14.62 -0.54 -21.66
CA ALA A 17 14.66 -1.79 -22.43
C ALA A 17 14.75 -3.00 -21.48
N PHE A 18 13.74 -3.86 -21.54
CA PHE A 18 13.80 -5.23 -21.04
C PHE A 18 14.74 -6.04 -21.93
N GLY A 19 15.76 -6.68 -21.36
CA GLY A 19 16.62 -7.61 -22.09
C GLY A 19 17.73 -8.16 -21.19
N ALA A 20 17.76 -9.47 -21.00
CA ALA A 20 18.77 -10.16 -20.20
C ALA A 20 20.19 -9.99 -20.78
N VAL A 21 21.21 -9.98 -19.91
CA VAL A 21 22.43 -10.82 -19.94
C VAL A 21 23.52 -10.18 -19.05
N ALA A 22 24.24 -11.07 -18.35
CA ALA A 22 25.25 -10.80 -17.33
C ALA A 22 26.49 -10.05 -17.85
N GLY A 23 26.98 -9.12 -17.03
CA GLY A 23 28.31 -8.50 -17.13
C GLY A 23 28.72 -7.97 -15.77
N ILE A 24 29.64 -8.67 -15.10
CA ILE A 24 30.22 -8.26 -13.82
C ILE A 24 31.27 -7.18 -14.11
N ILE A 25 31.12 -5.99 -13.51
CA ILE A 25 32.12 -4.93 -13.53
C ILE A 25 32.80 -4.91 -12.15
N ALA A 26 34.11 -5.07 -12.11
CA ALA A 26 34.91 -4.94 -10.89
C ALA A 26 34.94 -3.47 -10.39
N PRO A 27 35.05 -3.20 -9.07
CA PRO A 27 34.98 -1.85 -8.54
C PRO A 27 36.38 -1.20 -8.45
N SER A 28 36.45 0.09 -8.80
CA SER A 28 37.55 1.00 -8.43
C SER A 28 36.98 2.42 -8.58
N VAL A 29 37.14 3.42 -7.70
CA VAL A 29 37.96 3.63 -6.51
C VAL A 29 37.43 4.90 -5.79
N ALA A 30 37.71 4.95 -4.48
CA ALA A 30 37.97 6.13 -3.63
C ALA A 30 36.82 7.06 -3.20
N GLY A 31 36.37 6.89 -1.94
CA GLY A 31 35.65 7.91 -1.18
C GLY A 31 34.65 7.35 -0.15
N GLU A 32 35.15 7.06 1.06
CA GLU A 32 34.47 6.92 2.37
C GLU A 32 33.23 5.99 2.49
N ASP A 33 33.49 4.83 3.12
CA ASP A 33 32.63 4.01 4.00
C ASP A 33 31.19 3.68 3.55
N ASN A 34 31.08 2.69 2.67
CA ASN A 34 30.32 1.45 2.93
C ASN A 34 30.57 0.45 1.79
N ILE A 35 31.51 -0.46 2.01
CA ILE A 35 31.77 -1.59 1.10
C ILE A 35 30.61 -2.56 1.23
N VAL A 36 29.72 -2.60 0.24
CA VAL A 36 28.73 -3.68 0.12
C VAL A 36 29.35 -4.77 -0.76
N ALA A 37 29.85 -5.84 -0.13
CA ALA A 37 30.40 -6.98 -0.83
C ALA A 37 29.33 -7.64 -1.73
N TYR A 38 29.60 -7.72 -3.03
CA TYR A 38 28.75 -8.44 -3.97
C TYR A 38 29.08 -9.94 -3.88
N ALA A 39 28.31 -10.68 -3.09
CA ALA A 39 28.30 -12.13 -3.24
C ALA A 39 27.54 -12.47 -4.53
N ALA A 40 28.25 -13.02 -5.52
CA ALA A 40 27.64 -13.62 -6.69
C ALA A 40 26.76 -14.80 -6.24
N VAL A 41 25.44 -14.61 -6.20
CA VAL A 41 24.49 -15.71 -6.00
C VAL A 41 24.21 -16.32 -7.37
N THR A 42 24.86 -17.45 -7.63
CA THR A 42 24.44 -18.41 -8.63
C THR A 42 23.12 -19.04 -8.19
N ASP A 43 22.16 -19.03 -9.10
CA ASP A 43 20.87 -19.73 -9.10
C ASP A 43 19.72 -19.11 -8.25
N GLY A 44 18.78 -18.44 -8.94
CA GLY A 44 17.36 -18.62 -8.62
C GLY A 44 16.71 -17.83 -7.48
N GLN A 45 17.17 -16.65 -7.07
CA GLN A 45 16.32 -15.60 -6.47
C GLN A 45 17.16 -14.35 -6.28
N ALA A 46 16.88 -13.28 -7.05
CA ALA A 46 17.45 -11.97 -6.74
C ALA A 46 17.06 -11.61 -5.30
N SER A 47 18.06 -11.43 -4.44
CA SER A 47 17.89 -10.74 -3.17
C SER A 47 17.30 -9.36 -3.50
N VAL A 48 16.02 -9.16 -3.23
CA VAL A 48 15.45 -7.81 -3.24
C VAL A 48 16.20 -7.08 -2.13
N GLN A 49 17.06 -6.14 -2.49
CA GLN A 49 17.65 -5.24 -1.51
C GLN A 49 16.51 -4.41 -0.93
N ASP A 50 16.37 -4.51 0.38
CA ASP A 50 15.42 -3.72 1.15
C ASP A 50 15.86 -2.26 1.09
N GLU A 51 15.11 -1.43 0.37
CA GLU A 51 15.49 -0.04 0.15
C GLU A 51 14.26 0.85 -0.02
N VAL A 52 14.40 2.10 0.41
CA VAL A 52 13.45 3.18 0.17
C VAL A 52 14.15 4.25 -0.67
N THR A 53 13.84 4.30 -1.97
CA THR A 53 14.51 5.20 -2.93
C THR A 53 13.47 6.01 -3.67
N GLY A 54 13.60 7.34 -3.68
CA GLY A 54 12.69 8.22 -4.43
C GLY A 54 11.20 8.06 -4.07
N GLY A 55 10.90 7.59 -2.86
CA GLY A 55 9.53 7.33 -2.40
C GLY A 55 8.98 5.95 -2.73
N GLN A 56 9.64 5.14 -3.57
CA GLN A 56 9.28 3.73 -3.78
C GLN A 56 9.91 2.85 -2.70
N VAL A 57 9.20 1.79 -2.28
CA VAL A 57 9.68 0.83 -1.29
C VAL A 57 9.88 -0.54 -1.93
N SER A 58 11.10 -1.05 -1.86
CA SER A 58 11.45 -2.43 -2.22
C SER A 58 11.64 -3.23 -0.93
N PHE A 59 11.09 -4.45 -0.87
CA PHE A 59 11.14 -5.28 0.34
C PHE A 59 11.23 -6.77 0.02
N ASN A 60 11.82 -7.54 0.93
CA ASN A 60 11.87 -8.99 0.86
C ASN A 60 10.51 -9.62 1.22
N GLU A 61 9.95 -10.38 0.27
CA GLU A 61 8.68 -11.08 0.48
C GLU A 61 8.75 -12.15 1.59
N LYS A 62 9.95 -12.69 1.91
CA LYS A 62 10.11 -13.70 2.97
C LYS A 62 9.82 -13.11 4.36
N ASP A 63 10.22 -11.86 4.57
CA ASP A 63 9.92 -11.10 5.79
C ASP A 63 8.46 -10.60 5.83
N ASN A 64 7.80 -10.54 4.67
CA ASN A 64 6.45 -9.97 4.51
C ASN A 64 5.51 -10.89 3.70
N PRO A 65 5.29 -12.15 4.11
CA PRO A 65 4.65 -13.16 3.27
C PRO A 65 3.18 -12.85 2.94
N ASP A 66 2.48 -12.05 3.76
CA ASP A 66 1.10 -11.61 3.51
C ASP A 66 0.98 -10.36 2.64
N LEU A 67 2.10 -9.74 2.26
CA LEU A 67 2.17 -8.55 1.41
C LEU A 67 2.59 -8.84 -0.04
N LYS A 68 2.74 -10.13 -0.40
CA LYS A 68 3.08 -10.55 -1.76
C LYS A 68 2.17 -9.90 -2.82
N GLY A 69 2.80 -9.34 -3.85
CA GLY A 69 2.11 -8.64 -4.94
C GLY A 69 1.48 -7.29 -4.56
N CYS A 70 1.86 -6.74 -3.41
CA CYS A 70 1.51 -5.38 -3.01
C CYS A 70 2.71 -4.45 -3.21
N ASP A 71 2.42 -3.20 -3.59
CA ASP A 71 3.42 -2.14 -3.73
C ASP A 71 3.15 -1.03 -2.71
N PHE A 72 4.20 -0.34 -2.29
CA PHE A 72 4.13 0.72 -1.28
C PHE A 72 4.96 1.94 -1.69
N GLU A 73 4.50 3.11 -1.25
CA GLU A 73 5.21 4.37 -1.33
C GLU A 73 5.52 4.89 0.10
N SER A 74 6.74 5.33 0.35
CA SER A 74 7.14 6.00 1.61
C SER A 74 6.51 7.38 1.70
N ASN A 75 6.05 7.74 2.90
CA ASN A 75 5.50 9.08 3.15
C ASN A 75 6.59 10.11 3.52
N GLY A 76 7.87 9.71 3.56
CA GLY A 76 9.01 10.60 3.85
C GLY A 76 9.20 10.94 5.33
N ASP A 77 8.32 10.48 6.22
CA ASP A 77 8.40 10.67 7.68
C ASP A 77 9.28 9.62 8.40
N GLY A 78 9.84 8.67 7.65
CA GLY A 78 10.66 7.58 8.16
C GLY A 78 9.91 6.50 8.95
N ALA A 79 8.58 6.56 9.04
CA ALA A 79 7.77 5.70 9.91
C ALA A 79 6.53 5.10 9.22
N THR A 80 6.05 5.70 8.13
CA THR A 80 4.78 5.30 7.50
C THR A 80 4.87 5.16 5.98
N VAL A 81 4.01 4.28 5.46
CA VAL A 81 3.90 3.97 4.04
C VAL A 81 2.44 4.00 3.58
N THR A 82 2.27 4.21 2.28
CA THR A 82 0.99 4.18 1.56
C THR A 82 0.93 2.97 0.63
N LEU A 83 -0.13 2.16 0.74
CA LEU A 83 -0.38 1.04 -0.17
C LEU A 83 -0.81 1.53 -1.56
N THR A 84 -0.07 1.16 -2.61
CA THR A 84 -0.28 1.65 -3.97
C THR A 84 -0.69 0.57 -4.97
N ALA A 85 -0.36 -0.69 -4.71
CA ALA A 85 -0.88 -1.83 -5.46
C ALA A 85 -1.20 -3.02 -4.54
N VAL A 86 -1.96 -3.98 -5.07
CA VAL A 86 -2.32 -5.24 -4.42
C VAL A 86 -2.30 -6.37 -5.43
N ASP A 87 -2.23 -7.61 -4.96
CA ASP A 87 -2.35 -8.78 -5.84
C ASP A 87 -3.72 -8.79 -6.53
N LYS A 88 -3.70 -8.51 -7.83
CA LYS A 88 -4.89 -8.45 -8.68
C LYS A 88 -5.50 -9.83 -8.95
N LYS A 89 -4.73 -10.91 -8.80
CA LYS A 89 -5.16 -12.29 -9.05
C LYS A 89 -5.84 -12.90 -7.82
N ALA A 90 -5.48 -12.46 -6.61
CA ALA A 90 -6.04 -12.94 -5.35
C ALA A 90 -7.59 -12.80 -5.29
N LYS A 91 -8.25 -13.87 -4.82
CA LYS A 91 -9.71 -13.87 -4.56
C LYS A 91 -10.08 -13.26 -3.21
N LYS A 92 -9.12 -13.21 -2.29
CA LYS A 92 -9.22 -12.62 -0.96
C LYS A 92 -7.94 -11.84 -0.72
N ILE A 93 -8.07 -10.54 -0.49
CA ILE A 93 -6.96 -9.70 -0.02
C ILE A 93 -7.14 -9.59 1.49
N LYS A 94 -6.14 -10.02 2.26
CA LYS A 94 -6.16 -9.97 3.72
C LYS A 94 -4.76 -9.66 4.23
N PHE A 95 -4.65 -8.51 4.90
CA PHE A 95 -3.46 -8.13 5.63
C PHE A 95 -3.49 -8.79 7.01
N LYS A 96 -2.41 -9.49 7.39
CA LYS A 96 -2.25 -10.09 8.72
C LYS A 96 -1.53 -9.11 9.64
N ALA A 97 -0.51 -8.42 9.12
CA ALA A 97 0.18 -7.34 9.80
C ALA A 97 -0.27 -5.95 9.31
N GLY A 98 -0.16 -4.95 10.19
CA GLY A 98 -0.38 -3.53 9.86
C GLY A 98 0.91 -2.79 9.48
N THR A 99 2.02 -3.51 9.44
CA THR A 99 3.37 -3.01 9.21
C THR A 99 4.01 -3.71 8.02
N LEU A 100 4.99 -3.05 7.42
CA LEU A 100 5.87 -3.53 6.37
C LEU A 100 7.30 -3.51 6.91
N LYS A 101 7.97 -4.65 6.93
CA LYS A 101 9.38 -4.76 7.32
C LYS A 101 10.28 -4.53 6.11
N VAL A 102 11.25 -3.63 6.24
CA VAL A 102 12.26 -3.31 5.23
C VAL A 102 13.60 -3.24 5.96
N GLY A 103 14.42 -4.27 5.78
CA GLY A 103 15.61 -4.52 6.57
C GLY A 103 15.24 -4.65 8.05
N ASP A 104 15.93 -3.88 8.90
CA ASP A 104 15.68 -3.86 10.35
C ASP A 104 14.60 -2.86 10.78
N LYS A 105 13.94 -2.20 9.83
CA LYS A 105 12.92 -1.17 10.11
C LYS A 105 11.52 -1.66 9.79
N GLU A 106 10.56 -1.26 10.62
CA GLU A 106 9.13 -1.47 10.36
C GLU A 106 8.41 -0.16 10.06
N TYR A 107 7.63 -0.17 8.99
CA TYR A 107 6.83 0.96 8.54
C TYR A 107 5.34 0.67 8.74
N LYS A 108 4.61 1.60 9.35
CA LYS A 108 3.15 1.47 9.51
C LYS A 108 2.44 1.76 8.19
N ILE A 109 1.53 0.87 7.81
CA ILE A 109 0.67 1.08 6.64
C ILE A 109 -0.55 1.89 7.09
N THR A 110 -0.53 3.20 6.84
CA THR A 110 -1.53 4.15 7.37
C THR A 110 -2.51 4.65 6.31
N SER A 111 -2.18 4.48 5.03
CA SER A 111 -2.93 5.02 3.90
C SER A 111 -3.04 4.03 2.73
N ILE A 112 -4.07 4.22 1.90
CA ILE A 112 -4.27 3.49 0.66
C ILE A 112 -4.54 4.49 -0.45
N LYS A 113 -3.75 4.41 -1.53
CA LYS A 113 -3.87 5.29 -2.69
C LYS A 113 -5.18 5.02 -3.45
N LYS A 114 -5.72 6.06 -4.08
CA LYS A 114 -6.90 5.90 -4.94
C LYS A 114 -6.54 4.98 -6.11
N GLY A 115 -7.38 3.97 -6.35
CA GLY A 115 -7.21 3.06 -7.48
C GLY A 115 -6.26 1.89 -7.24
N THR A 116 -5.71 1.75 -6.02
CA THR A 116 -4.90 0.58 -5.60
C THR A 116 -5.57 -0.75 -5.97
N PHE A 117 -6.91 -0.83 -5.85
CA PHE A 117 -7.68 -2.03 -6.15
C PHE A 117 -8.20 -2.14 -7.59
N LYS A 118 -7.73 -1.28 -8.52
CA LYS A 118 -8.18 -1.29 -9.92
C LYS A 118 -7.78 -2.60 -10.61
N GLY A 119 -8.78 -3.32 -11.12
CA GLY A 119 -8.58 -4.60 -11.81
C GLY A 119 -8.49 -5.81 -10.88
N SER A 120 -8.64 -5.64 -9.56
CA SER A 120 -8.60 -6.76 -8.62
C SER A 120 -9.75 -7.75 -8.84
N LYS A 121 -9.43 -9.05 -8.77
CA LYS A 121 -10.38 -10.17 -8.78
C LYS A 121 -10.93 -10.48 -7.37
N ALA A 122 -10.53 -9.72 -6.36
CA ALA A 122 -10.91 -9.98 -4.98
C ALA A 122 -12.42 -9.87 -4.75
N THR A 123 -12.96 -10.82 -4.00
CA THR A 123 -14.34 -10.84 -3.52
C THR A 123 -14.45 -10.43 -2.06
N SER A 124 -13.34 -10.48 -1.33
CA SER A 124 -13.20 -10.03 0.05
C SER A 124 -11.93 -9.20 0.19
N ILE A 125 -12.03 -8.05 0.84
CA ILE A 125 -10.91 -7.16 1.16
C ILE A 125 -10.91 -6.95 2.67
N ASP A 126 -9.88 -7.43 3.36
CA ASP A 126 -9.70 -7.25 4.80
C ASP A 126 -8.45 -6.40 5.05
N VAL A 127 -8.67 -5.13 5.35
CA VAL A 127 -7.66 -4.14 5.75
C VAL A 127 -7.78 -3.81 7.23
N SER A 128 -8.39 -4.68 8.04
CA SER A 128 -8.57 -4.40 9.47
C SER A 128 -7.30 -4.49 10.32
N ALA A 129 -6.22 -5.08 9.78
CA ALA A 129 -4.90 -4.99 10.38
C ALA A 129 -4.25 -3.60 10.20
N LEU A 130 -4.65 -2.85 9.17
CA LEU A 130 -4.09 -1.53 8.86
C LEU A 130 -4.64 -0.49 9.83
N GLU A 131 -3.77 0.40 10.31
CA GLU A 131 -4.14 1.50 11.23
C GLU A 131 -4.62 2.74 10.47
N LEU A 132 -5.56 2.56 9.54
CA LEU A 132 -6.07 3.66 8.72
C LEU A 132 -6.72 4.75 9.58
N GLU A 133 -6.26 5.99 9.43
CA GLU A 133 -6.82 7.14 10.15
C GLU A 133 -8.06 7.71 9.46
N LYS A 134 -8.16 7.51 8.14
CA LYS A 134 -9.22 8.04 7.29
C LYS A 134 -9.62 7.01 6.23
N LEU A 135 -10.91 7.00 5.89
CA LEU A 135 -11.43 6.30 4.71
C LEU A 135 -11.65 7.35 3.62
N THR A 136 -10.67 7.53 2.75
CA THR A 136 -10.65 8.60 1.74
C THR A 136 -11.53 8.28 0.53
N ALA A 137 -11.88 9.32 -0.24
CA ALA A 137 -12.71 9.17 -1.43
C ALA A 137 -12.10 8.18 -2.42
N ASN A 138 -12.91 7.25 -2.94
CA ASN A 138 -12.48 6.27 -3.93
C ASN A 138 -11.34 5.34 -3.47
N MET A 139 -11.11 5.18 -2.17
CA MET A 139 -10.06 4.32 -1.61
C MET A 139 -10.11 2.89 -2.17
N PHE A 140 -11.31 2.32 -2.31
CA PHE A 140 -11.49 0.96 -2.83
C PHE A 140 -11.90 0.92 -4.32
N GLN A 141 -11.73 2.04 -5.04
CA GLN A 141 -12.19 2.15 -6.43
C GLN A 141 -11.57 1.06 -7.31
N GLY A 142 -12.43 0.41 -8.11
CA GLY A 142 -12.02 -0.60 -9.07
C GLY A 142 -12.10 -2.04 -8.57
N ALA A 143 -12.35 -2.26 -7.27
CA ALA A 143 -12.68 -3.56 -6.68
C ALA A 143 -14.11 -4.02 -7.04
N LYS A 144 -14.42 -4.16 -8.33
CA LYS A 144 -15.79 -4.38 -8.84
C LYS A 144 -16.44 -5.67 -8.31
N ASN A 145 -15.62 -6.66 -7.93
CA ASN A 145 -16.08 -7.97 -7.46
C ASN A 145 -16.17 -8.09 -5.93
N ALA A 146 -15.68 -7.09 -5.18
CA ALA A 146 -15.66 -7.15 -3.73
C ALA A 146 -17.09 -7.11 -3.17
N LYS A 147 -17.46 -8.17 -2.45
CA LYS A 147 -18.73 -8.30 -1.73
C LYS A 147 -18.59 -7.84 -0.28
N THR A 148 -17.42 -8.05 0.30
CA THR A 148 -17.12 -7.66 1.68
C THR A 148 -15.87 -6.81 1.73
N ILE A 149 -15.97 -5.70 2.47
CA ILE A 149 -14.79 -4.99 2.97
C ILE A 149 -14.77 -5.08 4.49
N LYS A 150 -13.60 -5.24 5.08
CA LYS A 150 -13.39 -5.24 6.53
C LYS A 150 -12.32 -4.23 6.89
N VAL A 151 -12.66 -3.31 7.80
CA VAL A 151 -11.82 -2.16 8.18
C VAL A 151 -11.67 -2.09 9.70
N ASN A 152 -10.57 -1.48 10.16
CA ASN A 152 -10.39 -1.12 11.56
C ASN A 152 -11.17 0.17 11.85
N GLY A 153 -12.04 0.16 12.86
CA GLY A 153 -12.82 1.33 13.25
C GLY A 153 -12.26 2.08 14.46
N ALA A 154 -11.14 1.64 15.03
CA ALA A 154 -10.63 2.17 16.31
C ALA A 154 -10.29 3.66 16.25
N LYS A 155 -9.59 4.11 15.20
CA LYS A 155 -9.16 5.51 15.02
C LYS A 155 -10.13 6.37 14.18
N LEU A 156 -11.14 5.74 13.55
CA LEU A 156 -12.06 6.45 12.66
C LEU A 156 -13.02 7.37 13.41
N THR A 157 -13.23 8.57 12.89
CA THR A 157 -14.31 9.48 13.30
C THR A 157 -15.34 9.62 12.17
N LYS A 158 -16.53 10.19 12.47
CA LYS A 158 -17.52 10.49 11.44
C LYS A 158 -16.96 11.36 10.31
N LYS A 159 -16.06 12.31 10.64
CA LYS A 159 -15.42 13.23 9.69
C LYS A 159 -14.31 12.56 8.88
N SER A 160 -13.67 11.53 9.42
CA SER A 160 -12.61 10.78 8.73
C SER A 160 -13.13 9.83 7.64
N ILE A 161 -14.45 9.65 7.53
CA ILE A 161 -15.07 8.71 6.60
C ILE A 161 -15.67 9.51 5.44
N ASP A 162 -15.03 9.45 4.28
CA ASP A 162 -15.53 10.09 3.08
C ASP A 162 -16.79 9.38 2.54
N LYS A 163 -17.74 10.16 2.07
CA LYS A 163 -19.03 9.66 1.54
C LYS A 163 -18.90 8.81 0.26
N ASN A 164 -17.75 8.84 -0.41
CA ASN A 164 -17.43 8.13 -1.64
C ASN A 164 -16.34 7.07 -1.46
N PHE A 165 -15.95 6.71 -0.22
CA PHE A 165 -14.83 5.77 -0.01
C PHE A 165 -15.07 4.37 -0.65
N VAL A 166 -16.34 3.96 -0.75
CA VAL A 166 -16.78 2.72 -1.40
C VAL A 166 -17.27 2.89 -2.85
N LYS A 167 -17.00 4.04 -3.47
CA LYS A 167 -17.40 4.27 -4.87
C LYS A 167 -16.68 3.28 -5.79
N GLY A 168 -17.45 2.59 -6.61
CA GLY A 168 -16.94 1.60 -7.58
C GLY A 168 -17.04 0.13 -7.13
N LEU A 169 -17.50 -0.16 -5.91
CA LEU A 169 -17.68 -1.53 -5.42
C LEU A 169 -19.06 -2.05 -5.81
N LYS A 170 -19.22 -2.45 -7.07
CA LYS A 170 -20.54 -2.78 -7.65
C LYS A 170 -21.26 -3.96 -7.00
N LYS A 171 -20.55 -4.85 -6.31
CA LYS A 171 -21.09 -6.06 -5.67
C LYS A 171 -21.09 -6.00 -4.14
N LEU A 172 -20.85 -4.83 -3.55
CA LEU A 172 -20.75 -4.68 -2.10
C LEU A 172 -22.06 -5.07 -1.42
N THR A 173 -21.97 -5.99 -0.46
CA THR A 173 -23.10 -6.41 0.39
C THR A 173 -22.80 -6.24 1.88
N LYS A 174 -21.51 -6.15 2.26
CA LYS A 174 -21.13 -6.09 3.67
C LYS A 174 -19.93 -5.16 3.90
N ILE A 175 -20.08 -4.26 4.88
CA ILE A 175 -18.98 -3.51 5.48
C ILE A 175 -18.81 -4.03 6.91
N GLN A 176 -17.70 -4.70 7.17
CA GLN A 176 -17.33 -5.20 8.49
C GLN A 176 -16.39 -4.20 9.17
N VAL A 177 -16.65 -3.92 10.45
CA VAL A 177 -15.88 -2.95 11.22
C VAL A 177 -15.39 -3.59 12.50
N VAL A 178 -14.08 -3.73 12.64
CA VAL A 178 -13.44 -4.17 13.90
C VAL A 178 -13.38 -2.97 14.84
N ALA A 179 -14.24 -2.95 15.87
CA ALA A 179 -14.30 -1.86 16.83
C ALA A 179 -15.07 -2.23 18.12
N LYS A 180 -14.79 -1.48 19.20
CA LYS A 180 -15.63 -1.46 20.40
C LYS A 180 -17.05 -0.98 20.05
N ALA A 181 -18.07 -1.42 20.79
CA ALA A 181 -19.47 -1.13 20.49
C ALA A 181 -19.79 0.38 20.42
N LYS A 182 -19.36 1.16 21.43
CA LYS A 182 -19.50 2.63 21.45
C LYS A 182 -18.89 3.26 20.19
N GLN A 183 -17.69 2.83 19.82
CA GLN A 183 -16.98 3.36 18.67
C GLN A 183 -17.68 3.04 17.35
N PHE A 184 -18.12 1.79 17.18
CA PHE A 184 -18.92 1.37 16.03
C PHE A 184 -20.20 2.21 15.89
N ASN A 185 -20.95 2.41 16.99
CA ASN A 185 -22.18 3.19 16.97
C ASN A 185 -21.96 4.64 16.54
N LYS A 186 -20.82 5.25 16.92
CA LYS A 186 -20.45 6.62 16.49
C LYS A 186 -20.28 6.71 14.97
N ILE A 187 -19.66 5.72 14.32
CA ILE A 187 -19.31 5.77 12.89
C ILE A 187 -20.31 5.06 11.97
N LYS A 188 -21.19 4.20 12.51
CA LYS A 188 -22.16 3.39 11.75
C LYS A 188 -23.00 4.22 10.78
N LYS A 189 -23.47 5.40 11.19
CA LYS A 189 -24.29 6.27 10.31
C LYS A 189 -23.50 6.75 9.09
N ALA A 190 -22.24 7.18 9.28
CA ALA A 190 -21.39 7.64 8.19
C ALA A 190 -21.11 6.53 7.17
N LEU A 191 -20.80 5.31 7.64
CA LEU A 191 -20.60 4.15 6.79
C LEU A 191 -21.85 3.77 5.98
N ASN A 192 -23.03 3.80 6.62
CA ASN A 192 -24.30 3.55 5.92
C ASN A 192 -24.59 4.63 4.87
N THR A 193 -24.35 5.90 5.20
CA THR A 193 -24.52 7.01 4.24
C THR A 193 -23.62 6.83 3.03
N ALA A 194 -22.34 6.47 3.24
CA ALA A 194 -21.41 6.25 2.13
C ALA A 194 -21.86 5.09 1.22
N ALA A 195 -22.32 3.98 1.80
CA ALA A 195 -22.87 2.86 1.03
C ALA A 195 -24.10 3.28 0.21
N LYS A 196 -25.07 3.97 0.82
CA LYS A 196 -26.27 4.45 0.13
C LYS A 196 -25.96 5.43 -1.00
N LYS A 197 -25.10 6.42 -0.75
CA LYS A 197 -24.72 7.47 -1.71
C LYS A 197 -24.02 6.91 -2.95
N THR A 198 -23.30 5.80 -2.80
CA THR A 198 -22.53 5.16 -3.88
C THR A 198 -23.32 4.07 -4.62
N GLY A 199 -24.63 3.97 -4.39
CA GLY A 199 -25.51 2.99 -5.05
C GLY A 199 -25.58 1.62 -4.36
N ASN A 200 -24.84 1.41 -3.28
CA ASN A 200 -24.78 0.15 -2.54
C ASN A 200 -25.88 0.05 -1.47
N LYS A 201 -27.13 0.32 -1.85
CA LYS A 201 -28.28 0.51 -0.93
C LYS A 201 -28.59 -0.69 -0.02
N LYS A 202 -28.30 -1.92 -0.46
CA LYS A 202 -28.54 -3.17 0.27
C LYS A 202 -27.37 -3.58 1.18
N THR A 203 -26.30 -2.78 1.25
CA THR A 203 -25.12 -3.10 2.05
C THR A 203 -25.41 -3.10 3.54
N GLN A 204 -25.00 -4.17 4.22
CA GLN A 204 -25.08 -4.29 5.67
C GLN A 204 -23.78 -3.80 6.31
N VAL A 205 -23.87 -2.80 7.18
CA VAL A 205 -22.76 -2.37 8.04
C VAL A 205 -22.82 -3.16 9.35
N LYS A 206 -21.83 -4.03 9.58
CA LYS A 206 -21.78 -4.97 10.71
C LYS A 206 -20.54 -4.74 11.58
N ARG A 207 -20.71 -4.76 12.89
CA ARG A 207 -19.59 -4.79 13.85
C ARG A 207 -18.99 -6.19 13.89
N VAL A 208 -17.68 -6.26 13.91
CA VAL A 208 -16.90 -7.45 14.27
C VAL A 208 -16.26 -7.12 15.61
N LYS A 209 -16.37 -8.04 16.59
CA LYS A 209 -15.72 -7.84 17.89
C LYS A 209 -14.20 -7.76 17.65
N LYS A 210 -13.57 -6.77 18.29
CA LYS A 210 -12.11 -6.72 18.42
C LYS A 210 -11.71 -7.73 19.47
#